data_AF-A0A7S3EXX0-F1
#
_entry.id   AF-A0A7S3EXX0-F1
#
_cell.length_a   1.000
_cell.length_b   1.000
_cell.length_c   1.000
_cell.angle_alpha   90.00
_cell.angle_beta   90.00
_cell.angle_gamma   90.00
#
_symmetry.space_group_name_H-M   'P 1'
#
loop_
_entity.id
_entity.type
_entity.pdbx_description
1 polymer ?
#
loop_
_entity_poly.entity_id
_entity_poly.type
_entity_poly.pdbx_seq_one_letter_code
_entity_poly.pdbx_strand_id
1 'polypeptide(L)'
;TAAPVSWDKSPVANGAHYFLYGKIDPSTPGVLGESGFGVTFPNFIVDVQRDDKGDYTEAIQFQCLERGGVRIFEGINFLSRSPSMTEAQLSAMHARATSAGMDPYGSTPDQMHLVPHTEPGTPDIENSWQRLWRGIGFDKLLSLVESSTHSAFEDTSNPLQ
;
A
#
# COMPACT_ATOMS: atom_id res chain seq x y z
N THR A 1 25.86 7.86 9.63
CA THR A 1 24.47 7.85 10.13
C THR A 1 23.59 7.35 9.01
N ALA A 2 22.93 6.19 9.18
CA ALA A 2 22.01 5.66 8.18
C ALA A 2 20.84 6.63 8.01
N ALA A 3 20.30 6.75 6.80
CA ALA A 3 19.07 7.51 6.58
C ALA A 3 17.98 6.95 7.53
N PRO A 4 17.08 7.79 8.07
CA PRO A 4 15.91 7.31 8.81
C PRO A 4 15.23 6.23 7.97
N VAL A 5 14.86 5.11 8.60
CA VAL A 5 14.16 4.02 7.90
C VAL A 5 12.94 4.65 7.24
N SER A 6 12.77 4.47 5.94
CA SER A 6 11.71 5.11 5.14
C SER A 6 10.31 4.96 5.78
N TRP A 7 10.13 3.89 6.55
CA TRP A 7 8.96 3.61 7.38
C TRP A 7 8.57 4.72 8.37
N ASP A 8 9.52 5.33 9.10
CA ASP A 8 9.19 6.33 10.13
C ASP A 8 8.58 7.62 9.55
N LYS A 9 8.76 7.82 8.24
CA LYS A 9 8.14 8.92 7.46
C LYS A 9 6.89 8.48 6.71
N SER A 10 6.62 7.18 6.63
CA SER A 10 5.44 6.64 5.97
C SER A 10 4.20 7.06 6.76
N PRO A 11 3.23 7.74 6.16
CA PRO A 11 2.01 8.06 6.89
C PRO A 11 1.21 6.80 7.28
N VAL A 12 1.43 5.65 6.62
CA VAL A 12 0.93 4.33 7.08
C VAL A 12 1.46 3.98 8.46
N ALA A 13 2.74 4.25 8.74
CA ALA A 13 3.33 4.01 10.06
C ALA A 13 2.68 4.85 11.17
N ASN A 14 2.05 5.98 10.81
CA ASN A 14 1.29 6.85 11.71
C ASN A 14 -0.23 6.59 11.68
N GLY A 15 -0.66 5.42 11.17
CA GLY A 15 -2.07 5.02 11.15
C GLY A 15 -2.90 5.74 10.08
N ALA A 16 -2.27 6.37 9.09
CA ALA A 16 -2.99 6.83 7.91
C ALA A 16 -3.44 5.61 7.10
N HIS A 17 -4.73 5.54 6.86
CA HIS A 17 -5.31 4.68 5.83
C HIS A 17 -5.31 5.43 4.50
N TYR A 18 -5.19 4.72 3.39
CA TYR A 18 -5.29 5.35 2.08
C TYR A 18 -6.41 4.70 1.29
N PHE A 19 -7.12 5.53 0.52
CA PHE A 19 -8.05 5.06 -0.48
C PHE A 19 -7.32 5.09 -1.81
N LEU A 20 -6.95 3.90 -2.27
CA LEU A 20 -6.37 3.67 -3.58
C LEU A 20 -7.47 3.06 -4.46
N TYR A 21 -7.65 3.58 -5.65
CA TYR A 21 -8.53 3.01 -6.66
C TYR A 21 -7.69 2.31 -7.73
N GLY A 22 -7.92 1.02 -7.94
CA GLY A 22 -7.23 0.24 -8.94
C GLY A 22 -8.12 -0.04 -10.16
N LYS A 23 -7.59 0.22 -11.37
CA LYS A 23 -8.21 -0.19 -12.63
C LYS A 23 -7.37 -1.28 -13.29
N ILE A 24 -8.03 -2.37 -13.66
CA ILE A 24 -7.41 -3.46 -14.43
C ILE A 24 -7.67 -3.22 -15.91
N ASP A 25 -6.60 -3.26 -16.71
CA ASP A 25 -6.68 -3.33 -18.16
C ASP A 25 -6.35 -4.77 -18.61
N PRO A 26 -7.31 -5.50 -19.21
CA PRO A 26 -7.10 -6.86 -19.67
C PRO A 26 -5.96 -7.01 -20.69
N SER A 27 -5.57 -5.94 -21.39
CA SER A 27 -4.47 -5.94 -22.35
C SER A 27 -3.08 -5.90 -21.72
N THR A 28 -2.98 -5.56 -20.42
CA THR A 28 -1.74 -5.49 -19.65
C THR A 28 -1.83 -6.39 -18.39
N PRO A 29 -1.87 -7.71 -18.55
CA PRO A 29 -2.01 -8.64 -17.42
C PRO A 29 -0.88 -8.44 -16.41
N GLY A 30 -1.24 -8.44 -15.13
CA GLY A 30 -0.29 -8.22 -14.03
C GLY A 30 -0.01 -6.74 -13.72
N VAL A 31 -0.65 -5.80 -14.41
CA VAL A 31 -0.58 -4.37 -14.07
C VAL A 31 -1.93 -3.91 -13.51
N LEU A 32 -1.92 -3.44 -12.27
CA LEU A 32 -3.02 -2.68 -11.67
C LEU A 32 -2.70 -1.19 -11.83
N GLY A 33 -3.48 -0.47 -12.62
CA GLY A 33 -3.38 0.99 -12.67
C GLY A 33 -3.96 1.58 -11.39
N GLU A 34 -3.09 1.83 -10.41
CA GLU A 34 -3.49 2.31 -9.09
C GLU A 34 -3.48 3.83 -9.06
N SER A 35 -4.56 4.42 -8.59
CA SER A 35 -4.75 5.86 -8.48
C SER A 35 -4.95 6.24 -7.02
N GLY A 36 -4.13 7.17 -6.56
CA GLY A 36 -4.13 7.70 -5.22
C GLY A 36 -3.22 8.91 -5.16
N PHE A 37 -3.43 9.81 -4.20
CA PHE A 37 -2.61 11.02 -4.07
C PHE A 37 -2.54 11.86 -5.35
N GLY A 38 -3.54 11.81 -6.24
CA GLY A 38 -3.54 12.58 -7.50
C GLY A 38 -2.56 12.13 -8.57
N VAL A 39 -2.03 10.92 -8.45
CA VAL A 39 -1.23 10.26 -9.47
C VAL A 39 -1.83 8.90 -9.77
N THR A 40 -1.75 8.48 -11.02
CA THR A 40 -1.99 7.09 -11.42
C THR A 40 -0.64 6.47 -11.73
N PHE A 41 -0.35 5.32 -11.12
CA PHE A 41 0.91 4.63 -11.27
C PHE A 41 0.69 3.13 -11.47
N PRO A 42 1.60 2.45 -12.18
CA PRO A 42 1.54 1.01 -12.32
C PRO A 42 1.92 0.34 -10.98
N ASN A 43 0.98 -0.41 -10.43
CA ASN A 43 1.22 -1.37 -9.36
C ASN A 43 1.32 -2.76 -10.00
N PHE A 44 2.54 -3.31 -10.05
CA PHE A 44 2.79 -4.59 -10.70
C PHE A 44 2.50 -5.73 -9.74
N ILE A 45 1.64 -6.66 -10.15
CA ILE A 45 1.36 -7.89 -9.44
C ILE A 45 2.42 -8.92 -9.85
N VAL A 46 3.35 -9.20 -8.93
CA VAL A 46 4.51 -10.07 -9.18
C VAL A 46 4.17 -11.55 -8.95
N ASP A 47 3.40 -11.82 -7.90
CA ASP A 47 3.01 -13.17 -7.51
C ASP A 47 1.61 -13.17 -6.89
N VAL A 48 0.89 -14.27 -7.08
CA VAL A 48 -0.44 -14.46 -6.53
C VAL A 48 -0.66 -15.91 -6.09
N GLN A 49 -1.08 -16.08 -4.84
CA GLN A 49 -1.53 -17.35 -4.30
C GLN A 49 -3.06 -17.46 -4.41
N ARG A 50 -3.54 -18.65 -4.76
CA ARG A 50 -4.96 -18.99 -4.77
C ARG A 50 -5.24 -20.19 -3.88
N ASP A 51 -6.47 -20.27 -3.37
CA ASP A 51 -6.98 -21.49 -2.72
C ASP A 51 -7.47 -22.53 -3.74
N ASP A 52 -7.96 -23.66 -3.24
CA ASP A 52 -8.48 -24.76 -4.05
C ASP A 52 -9.72 -24.40 -4.89
N LYS A 53 -10.39 -23.28 -4.57
CA LYS A 53 -11.53 -22.75 -5.31
C LYS A 53 -11.10 -21.75 -6.40
N GLY A 54 -9.80 -21.44 -6.45
CA GLY A 54 -9.25 -20.44 -7.36
C GLY A 54 -9.38 -19.00 -6.84
N ASP A 55 -9.86 -18.82 -5.60
CA ASP A 55 -9.96 -17.49 -4.99
C ASP A 55 -8.59 -17.00 -4.56
N TYR A 56 -8.33 -15.72 -4.75
CA TYR A 56 -7.09 -15.08 -4.31
C TYR A 56 -6.98 -15.07 -2.79
N THR A 57 -5.84 -15.53 -2.27
CA THR A 57 -5.54 -15.55 -0.83
C THR A 57 -4.40 -14.60 -0.47
N GLU A 58 -3.36 -14.51 -1.30
CA GLU A 58 -2.18 -13.69 -1.07
C GLU A 58 -1.72 -13.06 -2.39
N ALA A 59 -1.12 -11.88 -2.34
CA ALA A 59 -0.51 -11.24 -3.49
C ALA A 59 0.77 -10.47 -3.10
N ILE A 60 1.73 -10.43 -4.02
CA ILE A 60 2.94 -9.62 -3.89
C ILE A 60 2.89 -8.52 -4.95
N GLN A 61 3.00 -7.29 -4.49
CA GLN A 61 2.97 -6.08 -5.32
C GLN A 61 4.34 -5.42 -5.38
N PHE A 62 4.65 -4.83 -6.53
CA PHE A 62 5.83 -4.00 -6.73
C PHE A 62 5.37 -2.65 -7.30
N GLN A 63 5.47 -1.60 -6.49
CA GLN A 63 4.94 -0.27 -6.81
C GLN A 63 6.04 0.64 -7.35
N CYS A 64 5.77 1.21 -8.52
CA CYS A 64 6.64 2.19 -9.16
C CYS A 64 5.82 3.41 -9.58
N LEU A 65 6.24 4.59 -9.14
CA LEU A 65 5.72 5.86 -9.64
C LEU A 65 6.56 6.34 -10.83
N GLU A 66 5.96 6.97 -11.82
CA GLU A 66 6.71 7.72 -12.83
C GLU A 66 6.42 9.21 -12.67
N ARG A 67 7.45 10.03 -12.40
CA ARG A 67 7.34 11.47 -12.21
C ARG A 67 8.42 12.20 -12.98
N GLY A 68 8.02 13.12 -13.86
CA GLY A 68 8.95 13.91 -14.66
C GLY A 68 9.85 13.07 -15.58
N GLY A 69 9.37 11.92 -16.05
CA GLY A 69 10.14 10.97 -16.87
C GLY A 69 11.11 10.09 -16.09
N VAL A 70 11.09 10.15 -14.75
CA VAL A 70 11.89 9.31 -13.86
C VAL A 70 10.99 8.29 -13.17
N ARG A 71 11.37 7.02 -13.21
CA ARG A 71 10.71 5.96 -12.44
C ARG A 71 11.27 5.89 -11.04
N ILE A 72 10.39 6.03 -10.05
CA ILE A 72 10.68 6.04 -8.62
C ILE A 72 10.07 4.76 -8.05
N PHE A 73 10.88 3.99 -7.32
CA PHE A 73 10.40 2.85 -6.56
C PHE A 73 9.71 3.34 -5.28
N GLU A 74 8.46 2.96 -5.08
CA GLU A 74 7.66 3.36 -3.91
C GLU A 74 7.69 2.27 -2.84
N GLY A 75 7.63 1.00 -3.22
CA GLY A 75 7.70 -0.09 -2.26
C GLY A 75 7.24 -1.45 -2.80
N ILE A 76 7.26 -2.43 -1.88
CA ILE A 76 6.76 -3.79 -2.07
C ILE A 76 5.71 -4.05 -1.02
N ASN A 77 4.54 -4.54 -1.43
CA ASN A 77 3.48 -4.91 -0.48
C ASN A 77 3.21 -6.40 -0.54
N PHE A 78 3.16 -7.02 0.64
CA PHE A 78 2.63 -8.37 0.83
C PHE A 78 1.20 -8.24 1.32
N LEU A 79 0.25 -8.68 0.50
CA LEU A 79 -1.17 -8.58 0.78
C LEU A 79 -1.75 -9.95 1.06
N SER A 80 -2.66 -10.02 2.04
CA SER A 80 -3.45 -11.21 2.35
C SER A 80 -4.92 -10.86 2.45
N ARG A 81 -5.77 -11.81 2.05
CA ARG A 81 -7.22 -11.71 2.26
C ARG A 81 -7.59 -11.87 3.74
N SER A 82 -6.74 -12.55 4.50
CA SER A 82 -6.88 -12.69 5.95
C SER A 82 -6.29 -11.46 6.64
N PRO A 83 -6.96 -10.91 7.69
CA PRO A 83 -6.40 -9.81 8.48
C PRO A 83 -5.15 -10.21 9.26
N SER A 84 -4.89 -11.51 9.42
CA SER A 84 -3.70 -12.06 10.07
C SER A 84 -3.05 -13.13 9.21
N MET A 85 -1.74 -13.31 9.39
CA MET A 85 -0.96 -14.36 8.74
C MET A 85 -0.13 -15.10 9.79
N THR A 86 -0.02 -16.42 9.62
CA THR A 86 0.93 -17.21 10.39
C THR A 86 2.36 -16.94 9.92
N GLU A 87 3.35 -17.21 10.78
CA GLU A 87 4.76 -17.09 10.43
C GLU A 87 5.13 -17.95 9.22
N ALA A 88 4.55 -19.14 9.10
CA ALA A 88 4.75 -20.02 7.95
C ALA A 88 4.25 -19.41 6.63
N GLN A 89 3.07 -18.76 6.65
CA GLN A 89 2.55 -18.08 5.46
C GLN A 89 3.42 -16.89 5.08
N LEU A 90 3.82 -16.07 6.07
CA LEU A 90 4.70 -14.92 5.82
C LEU A 90 6.06 -15.37 5.27
N SER A 91 6.66 -16.41 5.84
CA SER A 91 7.91 -17.01 5.35
C SER A 91 7.76 -17.53 3.91
N ALA A 92 6.62 -18.14 3.58
CA ALA A 92 6.34 -18.57 2.21
C ALA A 92 6.24 -17.38 1.24
N MET A 93 5.63 -16.27 1.63
CA MET A 93 5.61 -15.05 0.80
C MET A 93 7.02 -14.51 0.54
N HIS A 94 7.87 -14.46 1.57
CA HIS A 94 9.26 -14.04 1.39
C HIS A 94 10.01 -14.98 0.43
N ALA A 95 9.84 -16.30 0.55
CA ALA A 95 10.48 -17.24 -0.36
C ALA A 95 10.04 -17.03 -1.83
N ARG A 96 8.75 -16.71 -2.06
CA ARG A 96 8.24 -16.37 -3.40
C ARG A 96 8.82 -15.05 -3.91
N ALA A 97 8.92 -14.02 -3.07
CA ALA A 97 9.57 -12.75 -3.41
C ALA A 97 11.05 -12.93 -3.78
N THR A 98 11.79 -13.72 -2.99
CA THR A 98 13.18 -14.08 -3.29
C THR A 98 13.30 -14.81 -4.61
N SER A 99 12.42 -15.79 -4.87
CA SER A 99 12.37 -16.49 -6.16
C SER A 99 12.05 -15.58 -7.34
N ALA A 100 11.32 -14.48 -7.10
CA ALA A 100 11.05 -13.44 -8.08
C ALA A 100 12.18 -12.40 -8.22
N GLY A 101 13.27 -12.54 -7.46
CA GLY A 101 14.43 -11.64 -7.51
C GLY A 101 14.20 -10.30 -6.83
N MET A 102 13.28 -10.23 -5.86
CA MET A 102 12.88 -8.97 -5.22
C MET A 102 13.79 -8.54 -4.06
N ASP A 103 14.65 -9.42 -3.54
CA ASP A 103 15.49 -9.13 -2.37
C ASP A 103 16.33 -7.84 -2.50
N PRO A 104 16.97 -7.53 -3.64
CA PRO A 104 17.73 -6.28 -3.80
C PRO A 104 16.88 -5.00 -3.67
N TYR A 105 15.56 -5.12 -3.70
CA TYR A 105 14.60 -4.03 -3.64
C TYR A 105 13.88 -3.94 -2.28
N GLY A 106 14.31 -4.71 -1.27
CA GLY A 106 13.79 -4.59 0.09
C GLY A 106 12.73 -5.61 0.49
N SER A 107 12.55 -6.70 -0.24
CA SER A 107 11.57 -7.75 0.14
C SER A 107 12.05 -8.70 1.24
N THR A 108 13.25 -8.51 1.79
CA THR A 108 13.79 -9.39 2.82
C THR A 108 13.07 -9.18 4.17
N PRO A 109 13.02 -10.21 5.04
CA PRO A 109 12.31 -10.11 6.32
C PRO A 109 12.75 -8.96 7.23
N ASP A 110 14.01 -8.55 7.16
CA ASP A 110 14.58 -7.46 7.96
C ASP A 110 14.31 -6.06 7.39
N GLN A 111 13.86 -5.97 6.13
CA GLN A 111 13.56 -4.72 5.43
C GLN A 111 12.05 -4.47 5.27
N MET A 112 11.24 -5.49 5.55
CA MET A 112 9.78 -5.42 5.50
C MET A 112 9.19 -5.14 6.88
N HIS A 113 8.07 -4.42 6.92
CA HIS A 113 7.34 -4.11 8.15
C HIS A 113 5.98 -4.79 8.16
N LEU A 114 5.63 -5.41 9.29
CA LEU A 114 4.27 -5.91 9.52
C LEU A 114 3.35 -4.75 9.86
N VAL A 115 2.27 -4.61 9.08
CA VAL A 115 1.18 -3.70 9.41
C VAL A 115 0.28 -4.38 10.43
N PRO A 116 0.20 -3.89 11.68
CA PRO A 116 -0.61 -4.54 12.70
C PRO A 116 -2.09 -4.44 12.34
N HIS A 117 -2.80 -5.56 12.39
CA HIS A 117 -4.25 -5.55 12.33
C HIS A 117 -4.82 -4.96 13.62
N THR A 118 -5.75 -4.02 13.47
CA THR A 118 -6.46 -3.44 14.61
C THR A 118 -7.65 -4.33 14.94
N GLU A 119 -7.63 -4.97 16.10
CA GLU A 119 -8.71 -5.85 16.55
C GLU A 119 -10.05 -5.08 16.68
N PRO A 120 -11.20 -5.72 16.39
CA PRO A 120 -12.50 -5.11 16.60
C PRO A 120 -12.67 -4.58 18.02
N GLY A 121 -13.04 -3.31 18.15
CA GLY A 121 -13.23 -2.64 19.45
C GLY A 121 -11.98 -1.97 20.02
N THR A 122 -10.83 -2.05 19.34
CA THR A 122 -9.69 -1.17 19.63
C THR A 122 -10.13 0.28 19.37
N PRO A 123 -9.83 1.24 20.27
CA PRO A 123 -10.17 2.64 20.04
C PRO A 123 -9.58 3.14 18.72
N ASP A 124 -10.38 3.90 17.97
CA ASP A 124 -9.93 4.51 16.73
C ASP A 124 -8.66 5.34 16.97
N ILE A 125 -7.70 5.20 16.05
CA ILE A 125 -6.54 6.09 16.00
C ILE A 125 -7.03 7.45 15.50
N GLU A 126 -7.48 8.29 16.43
CA GLU A 126 -7.97 9.65 16.17
C GLU A 126 -6.85 10.58 15.66
N ASN A 127 -6.46 10.42 14.40
CA ASN A 127 -5.56 11.31 13.67
C ASN A 127 -6.35 12.31 12.80
N SER A 128 -5.67 13.34 12.31
CA SER A 128 -6.25 14.39 11.45
C SER A 128 -6.94 13.80 10.22
N TRP A 129 -6.39 12.73 9.65
CA TRP A 129 -6.92 12.03 8.49
C TRP A 129 -8.25 11.33 8.75
N GLN A 130 -8.35 10.53 9.82
CA GLN A 130 -9.60 9.84 10.16
C GLN A 130 -10.74 10.82 10.47
N ARG A 131 -10.44 11.94 11.13
CA ARG A 131 -11.42 13.03 11.35
C ARG A 131 -11.88 13.66 10.05
N LEU A 132 -10.94 13.96 9.14
CA LEU A 132 -11.25 14.52 7.83
C LEU A 132 -12.19 13.59 7.06
N TRP A 133 -11.90 12.29 6.99
CA TRP A 133 -12.73 11.34 6.23
C TRP A 133 -14.12 11.17 6.82
N ARG A 134 -14.26 11.07 8.15
CA ARG A 134 -15.56 11.03 8.81
C ARG A 134 -16.40 12.28 8.48
N GLY A 135 -15.76 13.45 8.43
CA GLY A 135 -16.43 14.70 8.08
C GLY A 135 -16.86 14.80 6.61
N ILE A 136 -16.11 14.18 5.69
CA ILE A 136 -16.41 14.17 4.25
C ILE A 136 -17.54 13.19 3.92
N GLY A 137 -17.51 11.99 4.50
CA GLY A 137 -18.42 10.88 4.18
C GLY A 137 -17.97 10.09 2.94
N PHE A 138 -18.26 8.78 2.92
CA PHE A 138 -17.71 7.82 1.95
C PHE A 138 -17.96 8.19 0.48
N ASP A 139 -19.19 8.58 0.12
CA ASP A 139 -19.55 8.88 -1.28
C ASP A 139 -18.76 10.10 -1.83
N LYS A 140 -18.56 11.12 -0.99
CA LYS A 140 -17.78 12.31 -1.38
C LYS A 140 -16.29 12.02 -1.39
N LEU A 141 -15.82 11.12 -0.52
CA LEU A 141 -14.43 10.67 -0.50
C LEU A 141 -14.07 9.95 -1.79
N LEU A 142 -14.92 9.02 -2.25
CA LEU A 142 -14.72 8.32 -3.52
C LEU A 142 -14.68 9.30 -4.70
N SER A 143 -15.64 10.24 -4.77
CA SER A 143 -15.66 11.26 -5.81
C SER A 143 -14.42 12.17 -5.76
N LEU A 144 -13.91 12.49 -4.57
CA LEU A 144 -12.66 13.23 -4.40
C LEU A 144 -11.45 12.42 -4.86
N VAL A 145 -11.37 11.12 -4.54
CA VAL A 145 -10.26 10.26 -4.99
C VAL A 145 -10.24 10.16 -6.53
N GLU A 146 -11.41 10.07 -7.16
CA GLU A 146 -11.53 10.00 -8.62
C GLU A 146 -11.24 11.33 -9.34
N SER A 147 -11.42 12.47 -8.65
CA SER A 147 -11.29 13.81 -9.24
C SER A 147 -10.09 14.63 -8.74
N SER A 148 -9.43 14.21 -7.66
CA SER A 148 -8.37 14.98 -7.02
C SER A 148 -7.05 14.89 -7.77
N THR A 149 -6.45 16.05 -8.02
CA THR A 149 -5.04 16.22 -8.35
C THR A 149 -4.26 16.66 -7.10
N HIS A 150 -3.65 15.70 -6.41
CA HIS A 150 -2.52 15.77 -5.45
C HIS A 150 -2.69 16.60 -4.17
N SER A 151 -3.16 17.85 -4.24
CA SER A 151 -2.97 18.81 -3.16
C SER A 151 -3.92 18.67 -1.97
N ALA A 152 -4.96 17.84 -2.05
CA ALA A 152 -5.93 17.68 -0.97
C ALA A 152 -5.56 16.57 0.04
N PHE A 153 -4.59 15.72 -0.31
CA PHE A 153 -4.21 14.52 0.45
C PHE A 153 -2.75 14.51 0.92
N GLU A 154 -2.01 15.60 0.68
CA GLU A 154 -0.74 15.86 1.35
C GLU A 154 -1.03 16.79 2.53
N ASP A 155 -0.87 16.31 3.75
CA ASP A 155 -0.83 17.19 4.92
C ASP A 155 0.47 17.99 4.83
N THR A 156 0.41 19.20 4.27
CA THR A 156 1.54 20.13 4.23
C THR A 156 1.66 20.94 5.52
N SER A 157 0.83 20.66 6.54
CA SER A 157 0.98 21.32 7.83
C SER A 157 2.22 20.75 8.54
N ASN A 158 3.19 21.64 8.72
CA ASN A 158 4.44 21.35 9.39
C ASN A 158 4.14 21.00 10.86
N PRO A 159 4.56 19.84 11.42
CA PRO A 159 4.33 19.51 12.83
C PRO A 159 5.15 20.38 13.81
N LEU A 160 5.85 21.41 13.31
CA LEU A 160 6.67 22.36 14.05
C LEU A 160 6.27 23.82 13.78
N GLN A 161 4.97 24.12 13.86
CA GLN A 161 4.48 25.47 14.15
C GLN A 161 3.49 25.44 15.31
#